data_AF-A0A8T5RXT2-F1
#
_entry.id   AF-A0A8T5RXT2-F1
#
_cell.length_a   1.000
_cell.length_b   1.000
_cell.length_c   1.000
_cell.angle_alpha   90.00
_cell.angle_beta   90.00
_cell.angle_gamma   90.00
#
_symmetry.space_group_name_H-M   'P 1'
#
loop_
_entity.id
_entity.type
_entity.pdbx_description
1 polymer ?
#
loop_
_entity_poly.entity_id
_entity_poly.type
_entity_poly.pdbx_seq_one_letter_code
_entity_poly.pdbx_strand_id
1 'polypeptide(L)' 'MLQLQPKRCGDCGRIIPFQIFLRDNPTITAKRAQDLWEDPLIIPYCPECFLNRPEKPYRRRRRYYYNDRLKMRK' A
#
# COMPACT_ATOMS: atom_id res chain seq x y z
N MET A 1 4.37 -11.93 22.07
CA MET A 1 4.09 -11.35 20.73
C MET A 1 3.32 -12.37 19.94
N LEU A 2 2.10 -12.06 19.49
CA LEU A 2 1.37 -12.92 18.55
C LEU A 2 2.17 -12.96 17.24
N GLN A 3 2.69 -14.13 16.88
CA GLN A 3 3.33 -14.33 15.58
C GLN A 3 2.23 -14.53 14.53
N LEU A 4 1.84 -13.43 13.88
CA LEU A 4 0.91 -13.48 12.76
C LEU A 4 1.56 -14.18 11.57
N GLN A 5 0.79 -15.06 10.92
CA GLN A 5 1.27 -15.78 9.75
C GLN A 5 1.60 -14.80 8.62
N PRO A 6 2.73 -15.00 7.93
CA PRO A 6 3.07 -14.19 6.77
C PRO A 6 2.08 -14.44 5.63
N LYS A 7 1.76 -13.40 4.87
CA LYS A 7 0.89 -13.48 3.68
C LYS A 7 1.72 -13.35 2.41
N ARG A 8 1.21 -13.86 1.28
CA ARG A 8 1.83 -13.67 -0.04
C ARG A 8 1.31 -12.41 -0.70
N CYS A 9 2.19 -11.72 -1.44
CA CYS A 9 1.81 -10.62 -2.32
C CYS A 9 0.80 -11.12 -3.36
N GLY A 10 -0.29 -10.36 -3.57
CA GLY A 10 -1.32 -10.72 -4.55
C GLY A 10 -0.85 -10.79 -6.01
N ASP A 11 0.23 -10.08 -6.36
CA ASP A 11 0.73 -10.03 -7.74
C ASP A 11 1.97 -10.93 -7.94
N CYS A 12 3.04 -10.75 -7.15
CA CYS A 12 4.31 -11.47 -7.36
C CYS A 12 4.52 -12.70 -6.45
N GLY A 13 3.59 -13.00 -5.54
CA GLY A 13 3.68 -14.16 -4.64
C GLY A 13 4.76 -14.08 -3.54
N ARG A 14 5.57 -13.01 -3.50
CA ARG A 14 6.59 -12.80 -2.45
C ARG A 14 5.94 -12.82 -1.06
N ILE A 15 6.60 -13.46 -0.09
CA ILE A 15 6.17 -13.51 1.31
C ILE A 15 6.36 -12.13 1.95
N ILE A 16 5.29 -11.63 2.58
CA ILE A 16 5.23 -10.36 3.31
C ILE A 16 4.99 -10.70 4.79
N PRO A 17 6.00 -10.47 5.66
CA PRO A 17 5.83 -10.53 7.11
C PRO A 17 4.94 -9.38 7.61
N PHE A 18 4.17 -9.62 8.68
CA PHE A 18 3.33 -8.58 9.28
C PHE A 18 4.13 -7.33 9.70
N GLN A 19 5.38 -7.48 10.16
CA GLN A 19 6.20 -6.31 10.52
C GLN A 19 6.47 -5.40 9.32
N ILE A 20 6.62 -5.95 8.11
CA ILE A 20 6.80 -5.16 6.89
C ILE A 20 5.52 -4.41 6.55
N PHE A 21 4.37 -5.07 6.65
CA PHE A 21 3.07 -4.43 6.47
C PHE A 21 2.86 -3.26 7.44
N LEU A 22 3.20 -3.42 8.71
CA LEU A 22 3.09 -2.37 9.71
C LEU A 22 4.05 -1.19 9.42
N ARG A 23 5.29 -1.48 9.02
CA ARG A 23 6.29 -0.46 8.63
C ARG A 23 5.82 0.36 7.44
N ASP A 24 5.23 -0.30 6.44
CA ASP A 24 4.81 0.33 5.19
C ASP A 24 3.48 1.12 5.36
N ASN A 25 2.76 0.89 6.47
CA ASN A 25 1.52 1.60 6.82
C ASN A 25 1.64 2.28 8.22
N PRO A 26 2.46 3.33 8.37
CA PRO A 26 2.70 3.95 9.68
C PRO A 26 1.51 4.73 10.25
N THR A 27 0.50 5.04 9.43
CA THR A 27 -0.69 5.81 9.84
C THR A 27 -1.78 4.97 10.48
N ILE A 28 -1.70 3.64 10.41
CA ILE A 28 -2.66 2.74 11.04
C ILE A 28 -2.14 2.28 12.40
N THR A 29 -3.04 2.17 13.38
CA THR A 29 -2.69 1.61 14.68
C THR A 29 -2.38 0.12 14.56
N ALA A 30 -1.55 -0.42 15.45
CA ALA A 30 -1.20 -1.84 15.43
C ALA A 30 -2.44 -2.77 15.49
N LYS A 31 -3.46 -2.39 16.28
CA LYS A 31 -4.73 -3.13 16.34
C LYS A 31 -5.45 -3.13 15.00
N ARG A 32 -5.58 -1.96 14.36
CA ARG A 32 -6.23 -1.85 13.05
C ARG A 32 -5.44 -2.59 11.97
N ALA A 33 -4.11 -2.56 12.03
CA ALA A 33 -3.25 -3.31 11.14
C ALA A 33 -3.47 -4.82 11.28
N GLN A 34 -3.61 -5.32 12.51
CA GLN A 34 -3.92 -6.73 12.76
C GLN A 34 -5.29 -7.12 12.21
N ASP A 35 -6.34 -6.32 12.46
CA ASP A 35 -7.68 -6.58 11.92
C ASP A 35 -7.67 -6.68 10.39
N LEU A 36 -6.96 -5.76 9.72
CA LEU A 36 -6.79 -5.78 8.26
C LEU A 36 -5.94 -6.95 7.77
N TRP A 37 -4.95 -7.37 8.57
CA TRP A 37 -4.08 -8.47 8.22
C TRP A 37 -4.75 -9.82 8.36
N GLU A 38 -5.67 -9.98 9.30
CA GLU A 38 -6.41 -11.24 9.51
C GLU A 38 -7.62 -11.36 8.56
N ASP A 39 -8.13 -10.24 8.04
CA ASP A 39 -9.23 -10.23 7.08
C ASP A 39 -8.87 -11.04 5.81
N PRO A 40 -9.64 -12.10 5.46
CA PRO A 40 -9.39 -12.91 4.28
C PRO A 40 -9.69 -12.19 2.95
N LEU A 41 -10.49 -11.12 2.98
CA LEU A 41 -10.79 -10.30 1.81
C LEU A 41 -9.66 -9.32 1.47
N ILE A 42 -8.74 -9.09 2.42
CA ILE A 42 -7.61 -8.18 2.23
C ILE A 42 -6.40 -8.96 1.71
N ILE A 43 -6.05 -8.63 0.47
CA ILE A 43 -4.85 -9.13 -0.21
C ILE A 43 -3.73 -8.08 -0.07
N PRO A 44 -2.62 -8.39 0.62
CA PRO A 44 -1.49 -7.47 0.71
C PRO A 44 -0.67 -7.48 -0.59
N TYR A 45 -0.04 -6.36 -0.89
CA TYR A 45 0.87 -6.20 -2.03
C TYR A 45 2.22 -5.71 -1.52
N CYS A 46 3.30 -6.18 -2.14
CA CYS A 46 4.62 -5.60 -1.87
C CYS A 46 4.69 -4.17 -2.45
N PRO A 47 5.58 -3.31 -1.92
CA PRO A 47 5.70 -1.93 -2.39
C PRO A 47 5.96 -1.83 -3.90
N GLU A 48 6.77 -2.73 -4.46
CA GLU A 48 7.08 -2.77 -5.89
C GLU A 48 5.84 -3.02 -6.75
N CYS A 49 5.00 -4.00 -6.40
CA CYS A 49 3.76 -4.30 -7.13
C CYS A 49 2.72 -3.21 -6.93
N PHE A 50 2.55 -2.71 -5.70
CA PHE A 50 1.58 -1.66 -5.40
C PHE A 50 1.86 -0.36 -6.18
N LEU A 51 3.12 0.06 -6.25
CA LEU A 51 3.50 1.32 -6.89
C LEU A 51 3.49 1.26 -8.42
N ASN A 52 3.65 0.07 -9.00
CA ASN A 52 3.74 -0.14 -10.45
C ASN A 52 2.44 -0.71 -11.06
N ARG A 53 1.35 -0.77 -10.31
CA ARG A 53 0.09 -1.34 -10.79
C ARG A 53 -0.51 -0.50 -11.93
N PRO A 54 -0.79 -1.08 -13.11
CA PRO A 54 -1.23 -0.33 -14.30
C PRO A 54 -2.62 0.30 -14.13
N GLU A 55 -3.49 -0.29 -13.31
CA GLU A 55 -4.86 0.20 -13.07
C GLU A 55 -4.92 1.45 -12.16
N LYS A 56 -3.90 1.65 -11.31
CA LYS A 56 -3.76 2.81 -10.42
C LYS A 56 -2.29 3.19 -10.29
N PRO A 57 -1.67 3.77 -11.34
CA PRO A 57 -0.28 4.18 -11.27
C PRO A 57 -0.14 5.20 -10.14
N TYR A 58 0.67 4.88 -9.13
CA TYR A 58 0.92 5.79 -8.04
C TYR A 58 1.59 7.05 -8.60
N ARG A 59 0.85 8.16 -8.66
CA ARG A 59 1.32 9.41 -9.27
C ARG A 59 2.39 10.04 -8.38
N ARG A 60 3.66 9.72 -8.66
CA ARG A 60 4.85 10.24 -7.94
C ARG A 60 4.92 11.78 -7.90
N ARG A 61 4.26 12.51 -8.81
CA ARG A 61 4.32 13.98 -8.95
C ARG A 61 2.94 14.66 -8.91
N ARG A 62 2.16 14.49 -7.83
CA ARG A 62 0.87 15.20 -7.67
C ARG A 62 0.98 16.74 -7.76
N ARG A 63 2.09 17.33 -7.32
CA ARG A 63 2.30 18.80 -7.29
C ARG A 63 2.32 19.46 -8.69
N TYR A 64 2.77 18.75 -9.72
CA TYR A 64 2.91 19.34 -11.06
C TYR A 64 1.55 19.61 -11.72
N TYR A 65 0.58 18.71 -11.53
CA TYR A 65 -0.77 18.83 -12.11
C TYR A 65 -1.63 19.94 -11.50
N TYR A 66 -1.37 20.33 -10.26
CA TYR A 66 -2.09 21.46 -9.63
C TYR A 66 -1.69 22.79 -10.29
N ASN A 67 -0.40 22.96 -10.58
CA ASN A 67 0.12 24.15 -11.24
C ASN A 67 -0.35 24.27 -12.69
N ASP A 68 -0.45 23.17 -13.44
CA ASP A 68 -0.99 23.20 -14.81
C ASP A 68 -2.47 23.60 -14.84
N ARG A 69 -3.30 23.09 -13.92
CA ARG A 69 -4.71 23.48 -13.85
C ARG A 69 -4.90 24.96 -13.47
N LEU A 70 -4.00 25.52 -12.66
CA LEU A 70 -4.02 26.95 -12.34
C LEU A 70 -3.54 27.82 -13.51
N LYS A 71 -2.57 27.34 -14.30
CA LYS A 71 -2.10 28.02 -15.51
C LYS A 71 -3.13 28.04 -16.63
N MET A 72 -3.93 26.99 -16.80
CA MET A 72 -5.03 26.95 -17.79
C MET A 72 -6.24 27.83 -17.43
N ARG A 73 -6.28 28.40 -16.21
CA ARG A 73 -7.36 29.30 -15.76
C ARG A 73 -6.96 30.79 -15.80
N LYS A 74 -5.76 31.10 -16.30
CA LYS A 74 -5.30 32.46 -16.61
C LYS A 74 -5.36 32.67 -18.11
#